data_AF-A0A3L9I2E5-F1
#
_entry.id   AF-A0A3L9I2E5-F1
#
_cell.length_a   1.000
_cell.length_b   1.000
_cell.length_c   1.000
_cell.angle_alpha   90.00
_cell.angle_beta   90.00
_cell.angle_gamma   90.00
#
_symmetry.space_group_name_H-M   'P 1'
#
loop_
_entity.id
_entity.type
_entity.pdbx_description
1 polymer ?
#
loop_
_entity_poly.entity_id
_entity_poly.type
_entity_poly.pdbx_seq_one_letter_code
_entity_poly.pdbx_strand_id
1 'polypeptide(L)' 'MPLHNLTRFPRLEFIGAPTPLEYLPRFSDYLGREIFIKRDDVT' A
#
# COMPACT_ATOMS: atom_id res chain seq x y z
N MET A 1 7.11 11.52 17.42
CA MET A 1 6.54 10.73 16.31
C MET A 1 5.48 9.80 16.87
N PRO A 2 4.20 9.90 16.46
CA PRO A 2 3.07 9.20 17.10
C PRO A 2 3.15 7.66 17.05
N LEU A 3 4.02 7.08 16.21
CA LEU A 3 4.12 5.64 15.98
C LEU A 3 5.34 4.96 16.63
N HIS A 4 6.11 5.66 17.47
CA HIS A 4 7.36 5.14 18.03
C HIS A 4 7.20 3.82 18.82
N ASN A 5 6.03 3.58 19.41
CA ASN A 5 5.75 2.37 20.17
C ASN A 5 5.51 1.12 19.31
N LEU A 6 5.39 1.23 17.98
CA LEU A 6 5.13 0.06 17.11
C LEU A 6 6.38 -0.80 16.87
N THR A 7 7.58 -0.26 17.12
CA THR A 7 8.84 -0.98 16.89
C THR A 7 9.16 -2.00 17.99
N ARG A 8 8.49 -1.92 19.15
CA ARG A 8 8.71 -2.84 20.28
C ARG A 8 8.11 -4.24 20.10
N PHE A 9 7.27 -4.42 19.09
CA PHE A 9 6.65 -5.72 18.79
C PHE A 9 7.54 -6.47 17.79
N PRO A 10 8.03 -7.68 18.12
CA PRO A 10 8.81 -8.49 17.19
C PRO A 10 7.94 -8.88 15.99
N ARG A 11 8.51 -8.83 14.78
CA ARG A 11 7.83 -9.18 13.53
C ARG A 11 8.79 -9.92 12.60
N LEU A 12 8.28 -10.87 11.83
CA LEU A 12 9.04 -11.54 10.78
C LEU A 12 9.00 -10.72 9.49
N GLU A 13 10.09 -10.76 8.72
CA GLU A 13 10.20 -10.06 7.44
C GLU A 13 9.84 -11.01 6.28
N PHE A 14 8.54 -11.09 5.94
CA PHE A 14 8.08 -11.92 4.82
C PHE A 14 7.89 -11.13 3.51
N ILE A 15 7.63 -9.83 3.61
CA ILE A 15 7.23 -8.98 2.48
C ILE A 15 8.45 -8.31 1.81
N GLY A 16 9.50 -8.02 2.58
CA GLY A 16 10.66 -7.29 2.10
C GLY A 16 10.33 -5.83 1.78
N ALA A 17 10.26 -5.48 0.50
CA ALA A 17 10.01 -4.11 0.06
C ALA A 17 8.52 -3.71 0.22
N PRO A 18 8.19 -2.40 0.34
CA PRO A 18 6.81 -1.94 0.30
C PRO A 18 6.12 -2.33 -1.02
N THR A 19 4.90 -2.85 -0.92
CA THR A 19 4.09 -3.19 -2.10
C THR A 19 3.74 -1.95 -2.93
N PRO A 20 3.60 -2.04 -4.27
CA PRO A 20 3.29 -0.89 -5.12
C PRO A 20 1.99 -0.16 -4.75
N LEU A 21 1.98 1.15 -4.98
CA LEU A 21 0.77 1.98 -5.01
C LEU A 21 0.63 2.52 -6.43
N GLU A 22 -0.41 2.09 -7.14
CA GLU A 22 -0.55 2.32 -8.58
C GLU A 22 -1.78 3.19 -8.86
N TYR A 23 -1.64 4.18 -9.75
CA TYR A 23 -2.77 4.94 -10.28
C TYR A 23 -3.50 4.13 -11.35
N LEU A 24 -4.84 4.14 -11.35
CA LEU A 24 -5.66 3.43 -12.32
C LEU A 24 -6.29 4.42 -13.32
N PRO A 25 -5.58 4.86 -14.38
CA PRO A 25 -6.03 5.95 -15.24
C PRO A 25 -7.36 5.66 -15.94
N ARG A 26 -7.51 4.45 -16.49
CA ARG A 26 -8.73 4.06 -17.23
C ARG A 26 -9.95 3.92 -16.32
N PHE A 27 -9.75 3.40 -15.12
CA PHE A 27 -10.84 3.23 -14.16
C PHE A 27 -11.24 4.56 -13.52
N SER A 28 -10.25 5.43 -13.31
CA SER A 28 -10.48 6.78 -12.82
C SER A 28 -11.29 7.61 -13.81
N ASP A 29 -10.95 7.53 -15.10
CA ASP A 29 -11.71 8.16 -16.19
C ASP A 29 -13.16 7.65 -16.24
N TYR A 30 -13.33 6.31 -16.19
CA TYR A 30 -14.66 5.69 -16.19
C TYR A 30 -15.56 6.14 -15.01
N LEU A 31 -14.99 6.30 -13.81
CA LEU A 31 -15.73 6.70 -12.62
C LEU A 31 -15.75 8.21 -12.34
N GLY A 32 -15.01 9.01 -13.12
CA GLY A 32 -14.89 10.44 -12.92
C GLY A 32 -14.22 10.84 -11.59
N ARG A 33 -13.32 10.00 -11.05
CA ARG A 33 -12.55 10.28 -9.82
C ARG A 33 -11.20 9.58 -9.85
N GLU A 34 -10.17 10.21 -9.27
CA GLU A 34 -8.87 9.58 -9.11
C GLU A 34 -8.94 8.34 -8.21
N ILE A 35 -8.60 7.18 -8.77
CA ILE A 35 -8.55 5.89 -8.08
C ILE A 35 -7.12 5.36 -8.11
N PHE A 36 -6.66 4.94 -6.93
CA PHE A 36 -5.39 4.25 -6.73
C PHE A 36 -5.65 2.86 -6.14
N ILE A 37 -4.75 1.92 -6.41
CA ILE A 37 -4.76 0.58 -5.82
C ILE A 37 -3.45 0.30 -5.08
N LYS A 38 -3.58 -0.22 -3.86
CA LYS A 38 -2.45 -0.71 -3.05
C LYS A 38 -2.31 -2.22 -3.28
N ARG A 39 -1.17 -2.65 -3.81
CA ARG A 39 -0.93 -4.01 -4.35
C ARG A 39 -0.47 -5.03 -3.30
N ASP A 40 -1.22 -5.16 -2.21
CA ASP A 40 -0.91 -6.14 -1.15
C ASP A 40 -1.16 -7.59 -1.58
N ASP A 41 -1.68 -7.80 -2.81
CA ASP A 41 -1.83 -9.08 -3.49
C ASP A 41 -0.54 -9.63 -4.11
N VAL A 42 0.55 -8.85 -4.16
CA VAL A 42 1.79 -9.18 -4.90
C VAL A 42 2.91 -9.66 -3.97
N THR A 43 2.61 -10.62 -3.10
CA THR A 43 3.53 -11.15 -2.08
C THR A 43 3.78 -12.63 -2.21
#